data_AF-A0A978SSG6-F1
#
_entry.id   AF-A0A978SSG6-F1
#
_cell.length_a   1.000
_cell.length_b   1.000
_cell.length_c   1.000
_cell.angle_alpha   90.00
_cell.angle_beta   90.00
_cell.angle_gamma   90.00
#
_symmetry.space_group_name_H-M   'P 1'
#
loop_
_entity.id
_entity.type
_entity.pdbx_description
1 polymer ?
#
loop_
_entity_poly.entity_id
_entity_poly.type
_entity_poly.pdbx_seq_one_letter_code
_entity_poly.pdbx_strand_id
1 'polypeptide(L)'
;MKDYRKNQPFRWTVYKLIILFLSLNIISSTSLNAIEQKTTFPPIKATQKTNTPLLPFFDTDNNPVTIRIPANQKVDMTPPPPTLNAFDRAVLKTCGPFGGRVNSESFKQLFALHPDILRQIKQAVGGSLYPNRNSDSDFLEDLTAIWFNRRGFEHIFCGKISGENKISGLHFAARYIQLQNEGIGGRIPNNSKREEAIPGVVYTVGVEIKKDNISVRDSHKSYPYVSNAAEIIIDATKAFKAQKNTEGACIYNVLDKDTGKSYPAIFVKDSSGIITFYPDVTPKGYPCKN
;
A
#
# COMPACT_ATOMS: atom_id res chain seq x y z
N MET A 1 58.31 -1.50 8.83
CA MET A 1 59.36 -0.49 9.14
C MET A 1 58.85 0.86 8.63
N LYS A 2 58.80 1.88 9.51
CA LYS A 2 58.15 3.22 9.40
C LYS A 2 56.62 3.16 9.53
N ASP A 3 55.95 3.32 10.67
CA ASP A 3 56.00 4.31 11.78
C ASP A 3 55.71 5.76 11.36
N TYR A 4 54.47 6.20 11.62
CA TYR A 4 54.10 7.60 11.78
C TYR A 4 52.96 7.68 12.82
N ARG A 5 53.32 8.05 14.05
CA ARG A 5 52.42 8.51 15.11
C ARG A 5 52.07 9.98 14.93
N LYS A 6 50.85 10.36 15.32
CA LYS A 6 50.47 11.50 16.21
C LYS A 6 48.93 11.51 16.32
N ASN A 7 48.28 11.18 17.46
CA ASN A 7 48.09 11.96 18.70
C ASN A 7 47.58 13.39 18.40
N GLN A 8 46.42 13.91 18.84
CA GLN A 8 45.72 13.89 20.15
C GLN A 8 44.38 14.73 20.01
N PRO A 9 43.56 15.05 21.06
CA PRO A 9 42.11 14.77 21.07
C PRO A 9 41.18 15.98 21.40
N PHE A 10 39.94 15.67 21.81
CA PHE A 10 39.05 16.41 22.73
C PHE A 10 38.19 17.59 22.18
N ARG A 11 36.86 17.47 22.29
CA ARG A 11 36.05 18.21 23.30
C ARG A 11 34.55 17.89 23.22
N TRP A 12 34.02 17.47 24.36
CA TRP A 12 32.59 17.45 24.69
C TRP A 12 32.12 18.87 24.97
N THR A 13 30.95 19.26 24.44
CA THR A 13 30.22 20.43 24.91
C THR A 13 28.87 19.97 25.46
N VAL A 14 28.78 19.96 26.77
CA VAL A 14 27.56 19.78 27.56
C VAL A 14 26.86 21.14 27.60
N TYR A 15 25.64 21.24 27.07
CA TYR A 15 24.76 22.37 27.36
C TYR A 15 23.94 22.05 28.62
N LYS A 16 24.33 22.69 29.73
CA LYS A 16 23.48 22.99 30.89
C LYS A 16 22.91 24.40 30.72
N LEU A 17 21.82 24.68 31.45
CA LEU A 17 21.10 25.95 31.72
C LEU A 17 19.71 25.99 31.03
N ILE A 18 18.60 26.37 31.66
CA ILE A 18 18.28 27.00 32.95
C ILE A 18 16.86 26.54 33.35
N ILE A 19 16.67 26.22 34.62
CA ILE A 19 15.35 26.17 35.28
C ILE A 19 14.99 27.59 35.68
N LEU A 20 13.83 28.09 35.22
CA LEU A 20 13.22 29.29 35.81
C LEU A 20 11.86 28.90 36.41
N PHE A 21 11.83 28.88 37.74
CA PHE A 21 10.61 28.98 38.54
C PHE A 21 10.16 30.45 38.50
N LEU A 22 8.89 30.69 38.18
CA LEU A 22 8.19 31.91 38.56
C LEU A 22 6.78 31.54 38.98
N SER A 23 6.55 31.70 40.28
CA SER A 23 5.32 31.52 41.01
C SER A 23 4.35 32.68 40.79
N LEU A 24 3.07 32.31 40.81
CA LEU A 24 1.82 33.06 41.07
C LEU A 24 1.86 34.59 41.13
N ASN A 25 0.90 35.21 40.42
CA ASN A 25 0.02 36.19 41.06
C ASN A 25 -1.43 36.05 40.56
N ILE A 26 -2.31 36.02 41.56
CA ILE A 26 -3.77 36.17 41.53
C ILE A 26 -4.08 37.61 41.07
N ILE A 27 -5.15 37.83 40.28
CA ILE A 27 -6.04 39.00 40.39
C ILE A 27 -7.33 38.74 39.58
N SER A 28 -8.42 38.82 40.34
CA SER A 28 -9.76 39.36 40.09
C SER A 28 -10.54 39.05 38.81
N SER A 29 -11.66 38.39 39.07
CA SER A 29 -12.92 38.45 38.35
C SER A 29 -13.41 39.88 38.12
N THR A 30 -13.65 40.24 36.85
CA THR A 30 -14.63 41.27 36.47
C THR A 30 -15.53 40.70 35.39
N SER A 31 -16.81 40.59 35.75
CA SER A 31 -17.94 40.33 34.88
C SER A 31 -18.06 41.40 33.79
N LEU A 32 -18.05 40.98 32.52
CA LEU A 32 -18.53 41.78 31.40
C LEU A 32 -19.79 41.11 30.84
N ASN A 33 -20.91 41.80 31.00
CA ASN A 33 -22.19 41.48 30.39
C ASN A 33 -22.04 41.58 28.86
N ALA A 34 -22.16 40.44 28.17
CA ALA A 34 -22.32 40.41 26.73
C ALA A 34 -23.81 40.56 26.39
N ILE A 35 -24.11 41.60 25.62
CA ILE A 35 -25.42 41.91 25.07
C ILE A 35 -25.85 40.78 24.14
N GLU A 36 -26.99 40.18 24.46
CA GLU A 36 -27.62 39.11 23.69
C GLU A 36 -28.27 39.70 22.42
N GLN A 37 -27.56 39.65 21.29
CA GLN A 37 -28.17 39.87 19.98
C GLN A 37 -28.73 38.56 19.44
N LYS A 38 -30.07 38.47 19.50
CA LYS A 38 -30.89 37.41 18.92
C LYS A 38 -30.84 37.50 17.38
N THR A 39 -29.85 36.88 16.76
CA THR A 39 -29.91 36.58 15.32
C THR A 39 -30.45 35.16 15.13
N THR A 40 -31.76 35.06 14.87
CA THR A 40 -32.40 33.81 14.43
C THR A 40 -31.98 33.51 13.00
N PHE A 41 -30.92 32.72 12.85
CA PHE A 41 -30.66 32.01 11.60
C PHE A 41 -31.54 30.77 11.54
N PRO A 42 -32.22 30.48 10.41
CA PRO A 42 -32.94 29.23 10.25
C PRO A 42 -31.94 28.07 10.41
N PRO A 43 -32.34 26.94 11.01
CA PRO A 43 -31.46 25.79 11.13
C PRO A 43 -31.11 25.36 9.70
N ILE A 44 -29.84 25.55 9.31
CA ILE A 44 -29.27 24.81 8.21
C ILE A 44 -29.46 23.36 8.61
N LYS A 45 -30.38 22.67 7.93
CA LYS A 45 -30.46 21.22 7.98
C LYS A 45 -29.08 20.73 7.59
N ALA A 46 -28.24 20.42 8.58
CA ALA A 46 -27.12 19.54 8.39
C ALA A 46 -27.75 18.29 7.79
N THR A 47 -27.51 18.08 6.49
CA THR A 47 -27.77 16.81 5.85
C THR A 47 -26.98 15.81 6.67
N GLN A 48 -27.68 15.09 7.54
CA GLN A 48 -27.14 13.95 8.24
C GLN A 48 -26.63 13.04 7.12
N LYS A 49 -25.31 13.07 6.91
CA LYS A 49 -24.62 12.12 6.07
C LYS A 49 -24.96 10.78 6.69
N THR A 50 -25.88 10.05 6.08
CA THR A 50 -26.26 8.74 6.55
C THR A 50 -24.96 7.93 6.57
N ASN A 51 -24.46 7.65 7.77
CA ASN A 51 -23.29 6.80 7.97
C ASN A 51 -23.73 5.36 7.68
N THR A 52 -24.10 5.08 6.43
CA THR A 52 -24.36 3.73 5.97
C THR A 52 -23.09 2.93 6.24
N PRO A 53 -23.14 1.87 7.05
CA PRO A 53 -21.97 1.05 7.34
C PRO A 53 -21.33 0.57 6.03
N LEU A 54 -19.99 0.58 5.98
CA LEU A 54 -19.24 0.01 4.87
C LEU A 54 -19.37 -1.51 4.92
N LEU A 55 -19.63 -2.16 3.78
CA LEU A 55 -19.62 -3.62 3.73
C LEU A 55 -18.17 -4.13 3.91
N PRO A 56 -17.93 -5.23 4.62
CA PRO A 56 -16.58 -5.72 4.83
C PRO A 56 -15.92 -6.19 3.52
N PHE A 57 -14.60 -6.08 3.42
CA PHE A 57 -13.79 -6.82 2.46
C PHE A 57 -13.56 -8.28 2.90
N PHE A 58 -13.48 -8.50 4.22
CA PHE A 58 -13.21 -9.79 4.84
C PHE A 58 -14.12 -9.99 6.04
N ASP A 59 -14.71 -11.17 6.16
CA ASP A 59 -15.46 -11.61 7.35
C ASP A 59 -15.32 -13.14 7.52
N THR A 60 -16.09 -13.70 8.44
CA THR A 60 -16.09 -15.16 8.69
C THR A 60 -17.38 -15.83 8.24
N ASP A 61 -18.28 -15.08 7.59
CA ASP A 61 -19.61 -15.54 7.25
C ASP A 61 -19.62 -16.05 5.81
N ASN A 62 -19.98 -17.32 5.62
CA ASN A 62 -20.14 -17.87 4.27
C ASN A 62 -21.41 -17.33 3.61
N ASN A 63 -21.29 -16.25 2.83
CA ASN A 63 -22.40 -15.49 2.26
C ASN A 63 -22.42 -15.48 0.70
N PRO A 64 -22.38 -16.65 0.05
CA PRO A 64 -22.01 -16.74 -1.36
C PRO A 64 -23.07 -16.12 -2.29
N VAL A 65 -22.60 -15.27 -3.20
CA VAL A 65 -23.41 -14.53 -4.17
C VAL A 65 -23.04 -14.89 -5.61
N THR A 66 -23.97 -14.72 -6.54
CA THR A 66 -23.65 -14.82 -7.97
C THR A 66 -22.89 -13.57 -8.41
N ILE A 67 -21.73 -13.76 -9.05
CA ILE A 67 -20.86 -12.68 -9.55
C ILE A 67 -20.63 -12.79 -11.07
N ARG A 68 -19.86 -11.86 -11.66
CA ARG A 68 -19.55 -11.84 -13.09
C ARG A 68 -18.72 -13.06 -13.50
N ILE A 69 -17.64 -13.33 -12.76
CA ILE A 69 -16.71 -14.43 -13.02
C ILE A 69 -16.31 -15.09 -11.69
N PRO A 70 -16.40 -16.42 -11.55
CA PRO A 70 -16.95 -17.38 -12.50
C PRO A 70 -18.45 -17.21 -12.72
N ALA A 71 -18.88 -17.32 -14.00
CA ALA A 71 -20.30 -17.31 -14.33
C ALA A 71 -20.99 -18.58 -13.80
N ASN A 72 -22.25 -18.46 -13.40
CA ASN A 72 -23.09 -19.56 -12.92
C ASN A 72 -22.60 -20.27 -11.65
N GLN A 73 -21.68 -19.66 -10.90
CA GLN A 73 -21.25 -20.14 -9.59
C GLN A 73 -21.53 -19.06 -8.55
N LYS A 74 -21.88 -19.50 -7.34
CA LYS A 74 -21.94 -18.59 -6.20
C LYS A 74 -20.58 -18.58 -5.52
N VAL A 75 -20.08 -17.39 -5.23
CA VAL A 75 -18.78 -17.17 -4.60
C VAL A 75 -18.98 -16.28 -3.39
N ASP A 76 -18.37 -16.65 -2.29
CA ASP A 76 -18.20 -15.77 -1.14
C ASP A 76 -17.12 -14.73 -1.47
N MET A 77 -17.52 -13.47 -1.48
CA MET A 77 -16.68 -12.33 -1.85
C MET A 77 -16.15 -11.57 -0.62
N THR A 78 -16.35 -12.11 0.58
CA THR A 78 -15.79 -11.65 1.86
C THR A 78 -15.01 -12.77 2.54
N PRO A 79 -13.97 -13.31 1.89
CA PRO A 79 -13.21 -14.40 2.49
C PRO A 79 -12.65 -14.00 3.87
N PRO A 80 -12.30 -14.97 4.73
CA PRO A 80 -11.57 -14.68 5.97
C PRO A 80 -10.36 -13.76 5.73
N PRO A 81 -10.03 -12.84 6.64
CA PRO A 81 -8.88 -11.97 6.44
C PRO A 81 -7.60 -12.82 6.37
N PRO A 82 -6.72 -12.61 5.36
CA PRO A 82 -5.48 -13.37 5.28
C PRO A 82 -4.57 -13.00 6.45
N THR A 83 -3.77 -13.96 6.91
CA THR A 83 -2.81 -13.72 7.99
C THR A 83 -1.65 -12.89 7.47
N LEU A 84 -1.38 -11.76 8.14
CA LEU A 84 -0.25 -10.90 7.79
C LEU A 84 1.05 -11.43 8.40
N ASN A 85 2.11 -11.52 7.61
CA ASN A 85 3.44 -11.82 8.12
C ASN A 85 4.14 -10.53 8.62
N ALA A 86 5.37 -10.66 9.12
CA ALA A 86 6.13 -9.52 9.65
C ALA A 86 6.45 -8.48 8.57
N PHE A 87 6.76 -8.92 7.35
CA PHE A 87 7.09 -8.04 6.23
C PHE A 87 5.87 -7.31 5.67
N ASP A 88 4.70 -7.93 5.64
CA ASP A 88 3.43 -7.28 5.28
C ASP A 88 3.15 -6.08 6.18
N ARG A 89 3.29 -6.29 7.50
CA ARG A 89 3.14 -5.22 8.50
C ARG A 89 4.18 -4.12 8.32
N ALA A 90 5.42 -4.49 8.00
CA ALA A 90 6.48 -3.53 7.72
C ALA A 90 6.18 -2.69 6.47
N VAL A 91 5.66 -3.29 5.40
CA VAL A 91 5.22 -2.58 4.19
C VAL A 91 4.04 -1.64 4.48
N LEU A 92 3.03 -2.08 5.25
CA LEU A 92 1.94 -1.20 5.68
C LEU A 92 2.46 0.00 6.49
N LYS A 93 3.38 -0.24 7.43
CA LYS A 93 4.03 0.81 8.23
C LYS A 93 4.81 1.80 7.34
N THR A 94 5.57 1.31 6.37
CA THR A 94 6.33 2.14 5.43
C THR A 94 5.41 3.03 4.58
N CYS A 95 4.28 2.50 4.14
CA CYS A 95 3.27 3.29 3.44
C CYS A 95 2.54 4.31 4.33
N GLY A 96 2.39 4.02 5.63
CA GLY A 96 1.62 4.84 6.56
C GLY A 96 0.11 4.83 6.25
N PRO A 97 -0.60 5.93 6.55
CA PRO A 97 -2.04 6.03 6.31
C PRO A 97 -2.37 5.96 4.81
N PHE A 98 -3.60 5.62 4.45
CA PHE A 98 -4.02 5.58 3.05
C PHE A 98 -3.82 6.94 2.34
N GLY A 99 -3.19 6.91 1.16
CA GLY A 99 -2.73 8.10 0.45
C GLY A 99 -1.41 8.68 0.97
N GLY A 100 -0.76 8.01 1.92
CA GLY A 100 0.58 8.34 2.38
C GLY A 100 1.61 8.29 1.25
N ARG A 101 2.64 9.13 1.37
CA ARG A 101 3.77 9.15 0.44
C ARG A 101 4.94 8.41 1.05
N VAL A 102 5.59 7.60 0.22
CA VAL A 102 6.79 6.87 0.59
C VAL A 102 7.96 7.52 -0.12
N ASN A 103 9.04 7.80 0.61
CA ASN A 103 10.29 8.22 0.00
C ASN A 103 11.23 7.01 -0.17
N SER A 104 12.19 7.15 -1.07
CA SER A 104 13.17 6.10 -1.38
C SER A 104 13.97 5.66 -0.16
N GLU A 105 14.26 6.57 0.77
CA GLU A 105 15.02 6.26 1.99
C GLU A 105 14.25 5.32 2.92
N SER A 106 12.94 5.50 3.06
CA SER A 106 12.07 4.61 3.84
C SER A 106 12.03 3.21 3.25
N PHE A 107 12.10 3.09 1.93
CA PHE A 107 12.20 1.80 1.23
C PHE A 107 13.57 1.15 1.43
N LYS A 108 14.66 1.91 1.37
CA LYS A 108 15.99 1.39 1.72
C LYS A 108 16.04 0.91 3.17
N GLN A 109 15.47 1.68 4.09
CA GLN A 109 15.38 1.29 5.50
C GLN A 109 14.54 0.03 5.70
N LEU A 110 13.44 -0.14 4.95
CA LEU A 110 12.64 -1.37 4.97
C LEU A 110 13.52 -2.59 4.67
N PHE A 111 14.36 -2.55 3.63
CA PHE A 111 15.25 -3.67 3.31
C PHE A 111 16.47 -3.79 4.22
N ALA A 112 16.95 -2.69 4.81
CA ALA A 112 17.98 -2.75 5.84
C ALA A 112 17.49 -3.49 7.09
N LEU A 113 16.19 -3.36 7.43
CA LEU A 113 15.55 -4.08 8.53
C LEU A 113 15.12 -5.50 8.16
N HIS A 114 15.01 -5.80 6.85
CA HIS A 114 14.61 -7.11 6.31
C HIS A 114 15.62 -7.62 5.26
N PRO A 115 16.90 -7.85 5.65
CA PRO A 115 17.96 -8.22 4.72
C PRO A 115 17.77 -9.61 4.10
N ASP A 116 17.02 -10.49 4.76
CA ASP A 116 16.61 -11.78 4.23
C ASP A 116 15.72 -11.62 3.00
N ILE A 117 14.74 -10.70 3.04
CA ILE A 117 13.87 -10.43 1.89
C ILE A 117 14.67 -9.80 0.74
N LEU A 118 15.58 -8.85 1.02
CA LEU A 118 16.44 -8.27 0.00
C LEU A 118 17.25 -9.35 -0.74
N ARG A 119 17.83 -10.28 0.02
CA ARG A 119 18.59 -11.42 -0.52
C ARG A 119 17.72 -12.37 -1.33
N GLN A 120 16.49 -12.65 -0.90
CA GLN A 120 15.54 -13.46 -1.67
C GLN A 120 15.21 -12.81 -3.02
N ILE A 121 14.93 -11.50 -3.05
CA ILE A 121 14.68 -10.76 -4.29
C ILE A 121 15.91 -10.82 -5.20
N LYS A 122 17.11 -10.57 -4.65
CA LYS A 122 18.38 -10.63 -5.38
C LYS A 122 18.62 -12.00 -6.01
N GLN A 123 18.42 -13.07 -5.25
CA GLN A 123 18.52 -14.44 -5.74
C GLN A 123 17.49 -14.73 -6.85
N ALA A 124 16.24 -14.28 -6.66
CA ALA A 124 15.15 -14.53 -7.61
C ALA A 124 15.37 -13.89 -8.99
N VAL A 125 16.17 -12.82 -9.07
CA VAL A 125 16.49 -12.15 -10.34
C VAL A 125 17.89 -12.45 -10.88
N GLY A 126 18.58 -13.44 -10.30
CA GLY A 126 19.90 -13.89 -10.76
C GLY A 126 21.08 -13.01 -10.31
N GLY A 127 20.93 -12.29 -9.20
CA GLY A 127 22.02 -11.59 -8.53
C GLY A 127 22.15 -10.09 -8.84
N SER A 128 21.61 -9.61 -9.96
CA SER A 128 21.65 -8.18 -10.29
C SER A 128 20.51 -7.75 -11.22
N LEU A 129 20.10 -6.48 -11.11
CA LEU A 129 19.11 -5.88 -12.01
C LEU A 129 19.76 -5.34 -13.28
N TYR A 130 20.92 -4.70 -13.15
CA TYR A 130 21.72 -4.21 -14.27
C TYR A 130 23.07 -4.92 -14.37
N PRO A 131 23.67 -5.01 -15.57
CA PRO A 131 24.98 -5.63 -15.75
C PRO A 131 26.04 -4.99 -14.86
N ASN A 132 26.96 -5.81 -14.33
CA ASN A 132 28.11 -5.39 -13.51
C ASN A 132 27.77 -4.67 -12.20
N ARG A 133 26.51 -4.70 -11.74
CA ARG A 133 26.02 -4.10 -10.49
C ARG A 133 25.59 -5.20 -9.51
N ASN A 134 26.57 -5.96 -9.04
CA ASN A 134 26.34 -7.21 -8.31
C ASN A 134 26.53 -7.09 -6.79
N SER A 135 26.97 -5.94 -6.27
CA SER A 135 27.10 -5.74 -4.82
C SER A 135 25.72 -5.63 -4.16
N ASP A 136 25.62 -5.81 -2.84
CA ASP A 136 24.34 -5.63 -2.13
C ASP A 136 23.88 -4.16 -2.14
N SER A 137 24.83 -3.22 -2.06
CA SER A 137 24.54 -1.79 -2.15
C SER A 137 24.01 -1.41 -3.53
N ASP A 138 24.70 -1.84 -4.60
CA ASP A 138 24.25 -1.57 -5.97
C ASP A 138 22.86 -2.17 -6.22
N PHE A 139 22.64 -3.41 -5.74
CA PHE A 139 21.36 -4.07 -5.90
C PHE A 139 20.22 -3.32 -5.18
N LEU A 140 20.46 -2.85 -3.96
CA LEU A 140 19.46 -2.07 -3.22
C LEU A 140 19.17 -0.73 -3.90
N GLU A 141 20.18 -0.06 -4.45
CA GLU A 141 20.01 1.17 -5.23
C GLU A 141 19.17 0.92 -6.48
N ASP A 142 19.50 -0.12 -7.24
CA ASP A 142 18.80 -0.49 -8.47
C ASP A 142 17.35 -0.87 -8.16
N LEU A 143 17.14 -1.68 -7.12
CA LEU A 143 15.81 -2.07 -6.66
C LEU A 143 15.01 -0.83 -6.26
N THR A 144 15.61 0.09 -5.51
CA THR A 144 14.97 1.35 -5.13
C THR A 144 14.59 2.16 -6.36
N ALA A 145 15.50 2.30 -7.33
CA ALA A 145 15.25 3.07 -8.55
C ALA A 145 14.05 2.53 -9.34
N ILE A 146 14.01 1.22 -9.62
CA ILE A 146 12.93 0.64 -10.43
C ILE A 146 11.56 0.74 -9.75
N TRP A 147 11.52 0.74 -8.41
CA TRP A 147 10.26 0.83 -7.65
C TRP A 147 9.78 2.27 -7.44
N PHE A 148 10.68 3.26 -7.47
CA PHE A 148 10.37 4.66 -7.14
C PHE A 148 10.31 5.61 -8.34
N ASN A 149 11.09 5.37 -9.40
CA ASN A 149 11.10 6.25 -10.58
C ASN A 149 9.70 6.43 -11.19
N ARG A 150 8.88 5.39 -11.11
CA ARG A 150 7.48 5.39 -11.56
C ARG A 150 6.47 5.18 -10.44
N ARG A 151 6.92 5.28 -9.18
CA ARG A 151 6.08 5.19 -7.97
C ARG A 151 5.29 3.88 -7.88
N GLY A 152 5.84 2.79 -8.44
CA GLY A 152 5.22 1.47 -8.42
C GLY A 152 4.95 0.97 -7.01
N PHE A 153 5.86 1.26 -6.05
CA PHE A 153 5.68 0.83 -4.66
C PHE A 153 4.43 1.49 -4.03
N GLU A 154 4.33 2.82 -4.14
CA GLU A 154 3.17 3.56 -3.64
C GLU A 154 1.87 3.08 -4.31
N HIS A 155 1.91 2.87 -5.62
CA HIS A 155 0.75 2.43 -6.40
C HIS A 155 0.27 1.04 -5.95
N ILE A 156 1.17 0.05 -5.91
CA ILE A 156 0.80 -1.34 -5.65
C ILE A 156 0.36 -1.53 -4.18
N PHE A 157 1.13 -1.01 -3.21
CA PHE A 157 0.96 -1.33 -1.79
C PHE A 157 0.20 -0.30 -0.96
N CYS A 158 0.36 0.99 -1.27
CA CYS A 158 -0.17 2.05 -0.41
C CYS A 158 -1.56 2.51 -0.86
N GLY A 159 -1.74 2.68 -2.16
CA GLY A 159 -2.96 3.21 -2.76
C GLY A 159 -3.23 4.67 -2.38
N LYS A 160 -4.05 5.35 -3.18
CA LYS A 160 -4.47 6.74 -2.92
C LYS A 160 -5.78 7.07 -3.59
N ILE A 161 -6.42 8.14 -3.15
CA ILE A 161 -7.38 8.86 -3.99
C ILE A 161 -6.58 9.67 -5.01
N SER A 162 -6.96 9.55 -6.28
CA SER A 162 -6.36 10.26 -7.41
C SER A 162 -7.44 11.04 -8.15
N GLY A 163 -7.24 12.35 -8.32
CA GLY A 163 -8.28 13.21 -8.86
C GLY A 163 -9.51 13.26 -7.94
N GLU A 164 -10.66 13.62 -8.50
CA GLU A 164 -11.86 13.86 -7.70
C GLU A 164 -12.56 12.58 -7.26
N ASN A 165 -12.52 11.52 -8.08
CA ASN A 165 -13.41 10.35 -7.90
C ASN A 165 -12.77 9.00 -8.26
N LYS A 166 -11.45 8.84 -8.12
CA LYS A 166 -10.78 7.58 -8.46
C LYS A 166 -9.89 7.08 -7.33
N ILE A 167 -9.96 5.78 -7.06
CA ILE A 167 -8.99 5.08 -6.22
C ILE A 167 -7.88 4.59 -7.16
N SER A 168 -6.63 4.95 -6.90
CA SER A 168 -5.47 4.52 -7.68
C SER A 168 -4.68 3.48 -6.89
N GLY A 169 -4.26 2.41 -7.57
CA GLY A 169 -3.54 1.32 -6.94
C GLY A 169 -4.46 0.39 -6.16
N LEU A 170 -4.02 0.01 -4.96
CA LEU A 170 -4.73 -0.84 -4.01
C LEU A 170 -4.72 -2.33 -4.44
N HIS A 171 -3.53 -2.89 -4.63
CA HIS A 171 -3.33 -4.26 -5.16
C HIS A 171 -2.71 -5.21 -4.14
N PHE A 172 -2.77 -4.86 -2.85
CA PHE A 172 -2.19 -5.62 -1.75
C PHE A 172 -3.24 -5.90 -0.68
N ALA A 173 -3.55 -7.17 -0.41
CA ALA A 173 -4.63 -7.57 0.49
C ALA A 173 -4.53 -6.93 1.89
N ALA A 174 -3.31 -6.82 2.44
CA ALA A 174 -3.13 -6.22 3.76
C ALA A 174 -3.59 -4.75 3.83
N ARG A 175 -3.55 -4.01 2.71
CA ARG A 175 -4.07 -2.65 2.65
C ARG A 175 -5.59 -2.62 2.81
N TYR A 176 -6.30 -3.60 2.28
CA TYR A 176 -7.74 -3.74 2.48
C TYR A 176 -8.07 -4.05 3.94
N ILE A 177 -7.29 -4.93 4.60
CA ILE A 177 -7.44 -5.23 6.03
C ILE A 177 -7.29 -3.95 6.85
N GLN A 178 -6.25 -3.16 6.59
CA GLN A 178 -6.03 -1.89 7.29
C GLN A 178 -7.21 -0.94 7.11
N LEU A 179 -7.66 -0.74 5.87
CA LEU A 179 -8.78 0.16 5.55
C LEU A 179 -10.08 -0.25 6.24
N GLN A 180 -10.37 -1.56 6.30
CA GLN A 180 -11.53 -2.10 7.00
C GLN A 180 -11.41 -1.88 8.51
N ASN A 181 -10.25 -2.19 9.10
CA ASN A 181 -10.02 -2.04 10.55
C ASN A 181 -10.07 -0.57 11.00
N GLU A 182 -9.64 0.34 10.14
CA GLU A 182 -9.75 1.79 10.36
C GLU A 182 -11.19 2.31 10.15
N GLY A 183 -12.11 1.49 9.64
CA GLY A 183 -13.49 1.88 9.35
C GLY A 183 -13.64 2.87 8.19
N ILE A 184 -12.58 3.04 7.38
CA ILE A 184 -12.54 4.01 6.28
C ILE A 184 -12.66 3.37 4.91
N GLY A 185 -12.59 2.05 4.79
CA GLY A 185 -12.78 1.36 3.51
C GLY A 185 -13.61 0.09 3.62
N GLY A 186 -14.41 -0.17 2.59
CA GLY A 186 -15.18 -1.40 2.47
C GLY A 186 -15.73 -1.61 1.07
N ARG A 187 -16.46 -2.71 0.89
CA ARG A 187 -17.12 -3.04 -0.37
C ARG A 187 -18.31 -2.11 -0.64
N ILE A 188 -18.57 -1.86 -1.92
CA ILE A 188 -19.80 -1.17 -2.33
C ILE A 188 -20.94 -2.18 -2.54
N PRO A 189 -22.19 -1.84 -2.20
CA PRO A 189 -23.33 -2.72 -2.45
C PRO A 189 -23.62 -2.83 -3.96
N ASN A 190 -24.34 -3.89 -4.35
CA ASN A 190 -24.86 -4.09 -5.71
C ASN A 190 -23.79 -4.12 -6.83
N ASN A 191 -22.56 -4.56 -6.53
CA ASN A 191 -21.46 -4.60 -7.50
C ASN A 191 -21.29 -5.94 -8.22
N SER A 192 -22.13 -6.94 -7.97
CA SER A 192 -21.94 -8.33 -8.43
C SER A 192 -21.67 -8.49 -9.93
N LYS A 193 -22.22 -7.61 -10.77
CA LYS A 193 -22.00 -7.58 -12.23
C LYS A 193 -20.58 -7.16 -12.65
N ARG A 194 -19.77 -6.64 -11.73
CA ARG A 194 -18.38 -6.17 -11.92
C ARG A 194 -17.37 -6.95 -11.08
N GLU A 195 -17.86 -7.81 -10.19
CA GLU A 195 -17.06 -8.62 -9.29
C GLU A 195 -16.57 -9.89 -9.97
N GLU A 196 -15.32 -10.22 -9.71
CA GLU A 196 -14.65 -11.37 -10.27
C GLU A 196 -13.79 -12.02 -9.21
N ALA A 197 -13.67 -13.34 -9.25
CA ALA A 197 -12.80 -14.06 -8.36
C ALA A 197 -12.19 -15.29 -9.03
N ILE A 198 -11.00 -15.63 -8.57
CA ILE A 198 -10.55 -17.02 -8.49
C ILE A 198 -10.68 -17.35 -7.01
N PRO A 199 -11.72 -18.08 -6.56
CA PRO A 199 -12.03 -18.23 -5.14
C PRO A 199 -10.83 -18.71 -4.30
N GLY A 200 -10.52 -17.98 -3.24
CA GLY A 200 -9.36 -18.22 -2.38
C GLY A 200 -8.01 -17.95 -3.04
N VAL A 201 -7.96 -17.13 -4.10
CA VAL A 201 -6.73 -16.76 -4.84
C VAL A 201 -6.69 -15.30 -5.22
N VAL A 202 -7.69 -14.80 -5.95
CA VAL A 202 -7.79 -13.40 -6.41
C VAL A 202 -9.22 -12.95 -6.23
N TYR A 203 -9.38 -11.70 -5.77
CA TYR A 203 -10.69 -11.07 -5.64
C TYR A 203 -10.65 -9.70 -6.30
N THR A 204 -11.65 -9.44 -7.13
CA THR A 204 -11.94 -8.14 -7.71
C THR A 204 -13.28 -7.67 -7.17
N VAL A 205 -13.25 -6.60 -6.40
CA VAL A 205 -14.40 -6.04 -5.67
C VAL A 205 -14.60 -4.57 -6.01
N GLY A 206 -15.80 -4.08 -5.77
CA GLY A 206 -16.06 -2.64 -5.75
C GLY A 206 -15.71 -2.10 -4.37
N VAL A 207 -15.02 -0.97 -4.31
CA VAL A 207 -14.44 -0.38 -3.10
C VAL A 207 -15.01 1.02 -2.89
N GLU A 208 -15.38 1.35 -1.65
CA GLU A 208 -15.63 2.71 -1.19
C GLU A 208 -14.58 3.07 -0.13
N ILE A 209 -13.99 4.25 -0.27
CA ILE A 209 -13.13 4.87 0.74
C ILE A 209 -13.78 6.15 1.26
N LYS A 210 -13.96 6.23 2.58
CA LYS A 210 -14.47 7.38 3.31
C LYS A 210 -13.32 8.01 4.11
N LYS A 211 -12.84 9.17 3.69
CA LYS A 211 -11.73 9.88 4.34
C LYS A 211 -11.99 11.38 4.26
N ASP A 212 -11.65 12.16 5.29
CA ASP A 212 -11.68 13.64 5.24
C ASP A 212 -12.98 14.23 4.66
N ASN A 213 -14.13 13.69 5.08
CA ASN A 213 -15.47 14.03 4.57
C ASN A 213 -15.76 13.73 3.09
N ILE A 214 -14.80 13.20 2.33
CA ILE A 214 -15.04 12.70 0.98
C ILE A 214 -15.38 11.20 0.99
N SER A 215 -16.18 10.77 0.03
CA SER A 215 -16.43 9.35 -0.25
C SER A 215 -16.12 9.09 -1.71
N VAL A 216 -15.18 8.18 -1.97
CA VAL A 216 -14.76 7.83 -3.33
C VAL A 216 -15.02 6.37 -3.57
N ARG A 217 -15.64 6.05 -4.71
CA ARG A 217 -15.97 4.69 -5.10
C ARG A 217 -15.22 4.29 -6.36
N ASP A 218 -14.79 3.04 -6.41
CA ASP A 218 -14.31 2.40 -7.62
C ASP A 218 -14.93 1.01 -7.72
N SER A 219 -15.53 0.68 -8.86
CA SER A 219 -16.28 -0.58 -9.02
C SER A 219 -15.39 -1.80 -9.26
N HIS A 220 -14.09 -1.60 -9.47
CA HIS A 220 -13.21 -2.65 -9.95
C HIS A 220 -11.80 -2.49 -9.38
N LYS A 221 -11.56 -3.11 -8.23
CA LYS A 221 -10.26 -3.19 -7.57
C LYS A 221 -9.92 -4.63 -7.24
N SER A 222 -8.74 -5.05 -7.68
CA SER A 222 -8.27 -6.42 -7.54
C SER A 222 -7.07 -6.50 -6.60
N TYR A 223 -7.03 -7.60 -5.84
CA TYR A 223 -5.90 -7.95 -5.00
C TYR A 223 -5.68 -9.47 -4.99
N PRO A 224 -4.43 -9.94 -4.84
CA PRO A 224 -4.16 -11.35 -4.68
C PRO A 224 -4.39 -11.69 -3.21
N TYR A 225 -5.23 -12.69 -2.96
CA TYR A 225 -5.54 -13.16 -1.62
C TYR A 225 -4.43 -14.03 -1.03
N VAL A 226 -3.71 -14.75 -1.89
CA VAL A 226 -2.68 -15.70 -1.48
C VAL A 226 -1.32 -15.05 -1.25
N SER A 227 -0.98 -14.03 -2.03
CA SER A 227 0.40 -13.52 -2.05
C SER A 227 0.65 -12.40 -1.04
N ASN A 228 1.75 -12.57 -0.31
CA ASN A 228 2.26 -11.58 0.63
C ASN A 228 3.10 -10.50 -0.07
N ALA A 229 3.51 -9.47 0.67
CA ALA A 229 4.24 -8.33 0.10
C ALA A 229 5.60 -8.73 -0.50
N ALA A 230 6.31 -9.68 0.10
CA ALA A 230 7.60 -10.12 -0.42
C ALA A 230 7.44 -10.81 -1.77
N GLU A 231 6.43 -11.68 -1.91
CA GLU A 231 6.12 -12.37 -3.17
C GLU A 231 5.74 -11.39 -4.28
N ILE A 232 4.87 -10.42 -3.99
CA ILE A 232 4.51 -9.37 -4.96
C ILE A 232 5.75 -8.58 -5.41
N ILE A 233 6.65 -8.21 -4.47
CA ILE A 233 7.88 -7.50 -4.83
C ILE A 233 8.78 -8.38 -5.69
N ILE A 234 8.95 -9.66 -5.33
CA ILE A 234 9.77 -10.62 -6.06
C ILE A 234 9.25 -10.78 -7.50
N ASP A 235 7.95 -11.04 -7.67
CA ASP A 235 7.38 -11.31 -9.00
C ASP A 235 7.38 -10.08 -9.90
N ALA A 236 7.02 -8.90 -9.38
CA ALA A 236 7.09 -7.67 -10.16
C ALA A 236 8.55 -7.33 -10.55
N THR A 237 9.52 -7.61 -9.66
CA THR A 237 10.95 -7.39 -9.94
C THR A 237 11.47 -8.40 -10.99
N LYS A 238 11.06 -9.67 -10.92
CA LYS A 238 11.34 -10.67 -11.97
C LYS A 238 10.79 -10.26 -13.32
N ALA A 239 9.52 -9.82 -13.36
CA ALA A 239 8.89 -9.33 -14.57
C ALA A 239 9.65 -8.12 -15.15
N PHE A 240 10.09 -7.18 -14.30
CA PHE A 240 10.92 -6.05 -14.73
C PHE A 240 12.23 -6.52 -15.39
N LYS A 241 12.96 -7.43 -14.74
CA LYS A 241 14.23 -7.96 -15.25
C LYS A 241 14.06 -8.66 -16.59
N ALA A 242 13.05 -9.52 -16.72
CA ALA A 242 12.80 -10.32 -17.92
C ALA A 242 12.42 -9.45 -19.14
N GLN A 243 11.72 -8.33 -18.90
CA GLN A 243 11.33 -7.40 -19.95
C GLN A 243 12.49 -6.58 -20.53
N LYS A 244 13.62 -6.45 -19.83
CA LYS A 244 14.77 -5.64 -20.26
C LYS A 244 14.31 -4.21 -20.64
N ASN A 245 14.54 -3.81 -21.89
CA ASN A 245 14.18 -2.50 -22.42
C ASN A 245 12.76 -2.42 -23.00
N THR A 246 11.96 -3.49 -22.90
CA THR A 246 10.59 -3.48 -23.39
C THR A 246 9.66 -2.78 -22.41
N GLU A 247 9.02 -1.72 -22.89
CA GLU A 247 8.02 -0.94 -22.18
C GLU A 247 6.60 -1.46 -22.46
N GLY A 248 5.65 -1.07 -21.63
CA GLY A 248 4.23 -1.41 -21.79
C GLY A 248 3.74 -2.45 -20.79
N ALA A 249 2.59 -3.02 -21.11
CA ALA A 249 1.89 -4.00 -20.27
C ALA A 249 2.09 -5.43 -20.79
N CYS A 250 2.21 -6.39 -19.88
CA CYS A 250 2.23 -7.82 -20.20
C CYS A 250 1.58 -8.64 -19.08
N ILE A 251 1.18 -9.87 -19.43
CA ILE A 251 0.60 -10.84 -18.49
C ILE A 251 1.72 -11.68 -17.87
N TYR A 252 1.89 -11.57 -16.57
CA TYR A 252 2.80 -12.38 -15.77
C TYR A 252 2.00 -13.43 -15.01
N ASN A 253 2.35 -14.70 -15.16
CA ASN A 253 1.71 -15.78 -14.39
C ASN A 253 2.44 -15.95 -13.06
N VAL A 254 1.77 -15.60 -11.97
CA VAL A 254 2.26 -15.80 -10.60
C VAL A 254 2.04 -17.24 -10.19
N LEU A 255 3.02 -17.81 -9.50
CA LEU A 255 2.90 -19.05 -8.73
C LEU A 255 3.23 -18.73 -7.28
N ASP A 256 2.20 -18.70 -6.46
CA ASP A 256 2.31 -18.49 -5.02
C ASP A 256 2.96 -19.72 -4.38
N LYS A 257 4.10 -19.52 -3.70
CA LYS A 257 4.94 -20.65 -3.26
C LYS A 257 4.35 -21.34 -2.04
N ASP A 258 3.68 -20.58 -1.18
CA ASP A 258 3.14 -21.09 0.07
C ASP A 258 1.87 -21.92 -0.17
N THR A 259 1.04 -21.51 -1.14
CA THR A 259 -0.21 -22.22 -1.45
C THR A 259 -0.15 -23.14 -2.67
N GLY A 260 0.87 -23.00 -3.51
CA GLY A 260 0.99 -23.71 -4.79
C GLY A 260 -0.03 -23.27 -5.84
N LYS A 261 -0.78 -22.20 -5.59
CA LYS A 261 -1.83 -21.70 -6.50
C LYS A 261 -1.24 -20.67 -7.46
N SER A 262 -1.80 -20.63 -8.67
CA SER A 262 -1.38 -19.67 -9.70
C SER A 262 -2.49 -18.68 -10.03
N TYR A 263 -2.10 -17.47 -10.41
CA TYR A 263 -3.01 -16.49 -10.98
C TYR A 263 -2.30 -15.59 -11.99
N PRO A 264 -3.02 -15.03 -12.97
CA PRO A 264 -2.43 -14.05 -13.87
C PRO A 264 -2.42 -12.66 -13.24
N ALA A 265 -1.34 -11.92 -13.49
CA ALA A 265 -1.17 -10.53 -13.12
C ALA A 265 -0.78 -9.69 -14.33
N ILE A 266 -1.25 -8.45 -14.36
CA ILE A 266 -0.80 -7.44 -15.32
C ILE A 266 0.40 -6.74 -14.72
N PHE A 267 1.54 -6.84 -15.39
CA PHE A 267 2.75 -6.07 -15.10
C PHE A 267 2.87 -4.93 -16.10
N VAL A 268 3.19 -3.72 -15.61
CA VAL A 268 3.42 -2.54 -16.46
C VAL A 268 4.72 -1.85 -16.05
N LYS A 269 5.57 -1.55 -17.04
CA LYS A 269 6.78 -0.73 -16.85
C LYS A 269 6.98 0.25 -18.01
N ASP A 270 7.83 1.23 -17.77
CA ASP A 270 8.57 1.94 -18.82
C ASP A 270 10.08 1.76 -18.61
N SER A 271 10.90 2.45 -19.40
CA SER A 271 12.36 2.41 -19.32
C SER A 271 12.91 2.78 -17.94
N SER A 272 12.19 3.60 -17.18
CA SER A 272 12.67 4.12 -15.89
C SER A 272 12.26 3.28 -14.68
N GLY A 273 11.15 2.52 -14.75
CA GLY A 273 10.69 1.75 -13.59
C GLY A 273 9.36 1.02 -13.75
N ILE A 274 8.95 0.36 -12.67
CA ILE A 274 7.69 -0.35 -12.50
C ILE A 274 6.57 0.65 -12.26
N ILE A 275 5.53 0.61 -13.09
CA ILE A 275 4.34 1.47 -12.99
C ILE A 275 3.28 0.82 -12.10
N THR A 276 2.96 -0.45 -12.35
CA THR A 276 2.00 -1.22 -11.56
C THR A 276 2.16 -2.73 -11.77
N PHE A 277 1.63 -3.51 -10.83
CA PHE A 277 1.54 -4.96 -10.85
C PHE A 277 0.28 -5.35 -10.08
N TYR A 278 -0.67 -6.00 -10.74
CA TYR A 278 -1.94 -6.34 -10.13
C TYR A 278 -2.55 -7.60 -10.72
N PRO A 279 -3.26 -8.42 -9.94
CA PRO A 279 -3.95 -9.59 -10.48
C PRO A 279 -5.14 -9.17 -11.34
N ASP A 280 -5.41 -9.96 -12.38
CA ASP A 280 -6.59 -9.81 -13.21
C ASP A 280 -7.16 -11.20 -13.46
N VAL A 281 -8.46 -11.38 -13.26
CA VAL A 281 -9.13 -12.69 -13.43
C VAL A 281 -9.34 -13.01 -14.92
N THR A 282 -9.48 -11.97 -15.75
CA THR A 282 -9.73 -12.11 -17.19
C THR A 282 -8.78 -11.23 -18.01
N PRO A 283 -7.45 -11.40 -17.82
CA PRO A 283 -6.45 -10.53 -18.43
C PRO A 283 -6.53 -10.60 -19.96
N LYS A 284 -6.28 -9.46 -20.61
CA LYS A 284 -6.12 -9.38 -22.06
C LYS A 284 -4.77 -8.78 -22.39
N GLY A 285 -4.08 -9.35 -23.38
CA GLY A 285 -2.76 -8.89 -23.80
C GLY A 285 -1.82 -10.05 -24.10
N TYR A 286 -0.53 -9.74 -24.08
CA TYR A 286 0.53 -10.70 -24.40
C TYR A 286 1.26 -11.14 -23.12
N PRO A 287 1.79 -12.36 -23.05
CA PRO A 287 2.58 -12.80 -21.92
C PRO A 287 3.85 -11.95 -21.77
N CYS A 288 4.35 -11.86 -20.54
CA CYS A 288 5.66 -11.26 -20.31
C CYS A 288 6.77 -12.13 -20.95
N LYS A 289 7.90 -11.49 -21.27
CA LYS A 289 9.09 -12.19 -21.73
C LYS A 289 9.59 -13.10 -20.61
N ASN A 290 10.09 -14.27 -21.01
CA ASN A 290 10.78 -15.22 -20.14
C ASN A 290 12.29 -14.97 -20.17
#